data_AF-A0A954HWF4-F1
#
_entry.id   AF-A0A954HWF4-F1
#
_cell.length_a   1.000
_cell.length_b   1.000
_cell.length_c   1.000
_cell.angle_alpha   90.00
_cell.angle_beta   90.00
_cell.angle_gamma   90.00
#
_symmetry.space_group_name_H-M   'P 1'
#
loop_
_entity.id
_entity.type
_entity.pdbx_description
1 polymer ?
#
loop_
_entity_poly.entity_id
_entity_poly.type
_entity_poly.pdbx_seq_one_letter_code
_entity_poly.pdbx_strand_id
1 'polypeptide(L)'
;MTTTLPHRVVLPPRDIVGSDSYCQECWDYLRQTLAPLSIDVEIDTALGSVCQGAFSIVIDDVPAVYDYSDYLLVDGAHQHHRHWFRFHYTDGYRPHDNLGSFPPISFLDWDAFSDLRTQLQYDASEETILHSQSFDFLATSTTTRDRDLYQRRKQVRDCLLVEFGAAVQTDRLSQREFWEAGASSLVSVHVPGSWRHSLDRGQHQLLGLGVCTMSPEIWTMTLDRRIEPYRHYVPIRDDFSDLVTQVEWCRAHRAECRQIGRRAREFFVEHSTPIAIWSYVARRINSKMRDKIN
;
A
#
# COMPACT_ATOMS: atom_id res chain seq x y z
N MET A 1 10.51 -15.55 14.67
CA MET A 1 11.35 -14.38 15.01
C MET A 1 10.76 -13.73 16.24
N THR A 2 11.56 -13.33 17.23
CA THR A 2 11.05 -12.59 18.39
C THR A 2 10.54 -11.23 17.91
N THR A 3 9.26 -10.94 18.16
CA THR A 3 8.67 -9.62 17.92
C THR A 3 9.32 -8.63 18.87
N THR A 4 9.95 -7.58 18.33
CA THR A 4 10.55 -6.49 19.10
C THR A 4 9.82 -5.22 18.71
N LEU A 5 9.06 -4.62 19.62
CA LEU A 5 8.37 -3.35 19.41
C LEU A 5 9.16 -2.22 20.08
N PRO A 6 9.00 -0.96 19.64
CA PRO A 6 9.51 0.16 20.42
C PRO A 6 8.73 0.26 21.74
N HIS A 7 9.33 0.88 22.75
CA HIS A 7 8.65 1.14 24.02
C HIS A 7 7.85 2.43 23.96
N ARG A 8 8.38 3.45 23.26
CA ARG A 8 7.83 4.80 23.19
C ARG A 8 7.91 5.38 21.77
N VAL A 9 6.84 6.04 21.35
CA VAL A 9 6.77 6.80 20.10
C VAL A 9 6.17 8.18 20.37
N VAL A 10 6.87 9.24 19.96
CA VAL A 10 6.42 10.62 20.06
C VAL A 10 6.04 11.11 18.67
N LEU A 11 4.81 11.61 18.53
CA LEU A 11 4.27 12.14 17.29
C LEU A 11 4.12 13.68 17.38
N PRO A 12 4.14 14.38 16.24
CA PRO A 12 3.73 15.78 16.21
C PRO A 12 2.21 15.90 16.44
N PRO A 13 1.70 17.08 16.87
CA PRO A 13 0.27 17.37 16.84
C PRO A 13 -0.29 17.22 15.43
N ARG A 14 -1.49 16.63 15.33
CA ARG A 14 -2.16 16.34 14.05
C ARG A 14 -2.40 17.60 13.20
N ASP A 15 -2.63 18.75 13.83
CA ASP A 15 -2.85 20.04 13.18
C ASP A 15 -1.55 20.70 12.69
N ILE A 16 -0.39 20.28 13.20
CA ILE A 16 0.93 20.82 12.80
C ILE A 16 1.50 20.10 11.58
N VAL A 17 1.10 18.86 11.29
CA VAL A 17 1.63 18.12 10.12
C VAL A 17 1.16 18.68 8.77
N GLY A 18 0.10 19.48 8.77
CA GLY A 18 -0.42 20.12 7.55
C GLY A 18 -1.88 20.56 7.71
N SER A 19 -2.25 21.61 6.98
CA SER A 19 -3.64 22.08 6.90
C SER A 19 -4.46 21.37 5.83
N ASP A 20 -3.81 20.65 4.89
CA ASP A 20 -4.50 19.85 3.89
C ASP A 20 -4.93 18.49 4.45
N SER A 21 -6.04 17.98 3.91
CA SER A 21 -6.66 16.73 4.38
C SER A 21 -5.75 15.51 4.17
N TYR A 22 -4.86 15.54 3.17
CA TYR A 22 -3.98 14.42 2.87
C TYR A 22 -2.89 14.23 3.94
N CYS A 23 -2.23 15.31 4.37
CA CYS A 23 -1.25 15.25 5.45
C CYS A 23 -1.88 14.77 6.77
N GLN A 24 -3.11 15.20 7.05
CA GLN A 24 -3.87 14.74 8.22
C GLN A 24 -4.25 13.25 8.13
N GLU A 25 -4.68 12.76 6.96
CA GLU A 25 -4.91 11.33 6.74
C GLU A 25 -3.65 10.50 6.96
N CYS A 26 -2.50 10.99 6.49
CA CYS A 26 -1.20 10.32 6.69
C CYS A 26 -0.84 10.18 8.18
N TRP A 27 -1.11 11.22 8.97
CA TRP A 27 -0.96 11.16 10.43
C TRP A 27 -1.94 10.15 11.06
N ASP A 28 -3.20 10.17 10.64
CA ASP A 28 -4.23 9.25 11.15
C ASP A 28 -3.84 7.79 10.86
N TYR A 29 -3.32 7.50 9.66
CA TYR A 29 -2.80 6.17 9.32
C TYR A 29 -1.69 5.72 10.26
N LEU A 30 -0.69 6.56 10.49
CA LEU A 30 0.40 6.22 11.41
C LEU A 30 -0.14 5.95 12.81
N ARG A 31 -0.98 6.86 13.32
CA ARG A 31 -1.57 6.77 14.66
C ARG A 31 -2.37 5.49 14.84
N GLN A 32 -3.09 5.05 13.81
CA GLN A 32 -3.89 3.83 13.86
C GLN A 32 -3.05 2.56 13.79
N THR A 33 -1.85 2.57 13.20
CA THR A 33 -0.93 1.43 13.34
C THR A 33 -0.32 1.30 14.73
N LEU A 34 -0.32 2.35 15.55
CA LEU A 34 0.14 2.30 16.94
C LEU A 34 -0.97 1.87 17.90
N ALA A 35 -2.23 2.23 17.60
CA ALA A 35 -3.38 1.99 18.48
C ALA A 35 -3.55 0.55 19.01
N PRO A 36 -3.36 -0.52 18.21
CA PRO A 36 -3.52 -1.89 18.71
C PRO A 36 -2.29 -2.43 19.45
N LEU A 37 -1.24 -1.62 19.63
CA LEU A 37 0.03 -2.04 20.21
C LEU A 37 0.19 -1.50 21.63
N SER A 38 0.84 -2.27 22.50
CA SER A 38 1.21 -1.83 23.85
C SER A 38 2.49 -0.97 23.81
N ILE A 39 2.39 0.20 23.18
CA ILE A 39 3.47 1.19 23.01
C ILE A 39 3.00 2.50 23.66
N ASP A 40 3.90 3.18 24.37
CA ASP A 40 3.62 4.51 24.90
C ASP A 40 3.64 5.54 23.76
N VAL A 41 2.54 6.28 23.59
CA VAL A 41 2.38 7.25 22.50
C VAL A 41 2.16 8.64 23.07
N GLU A 42 3.10 9.54 22.79
CA GLU A 42 3.07 10.93 23.24
C GLU A 42 2.95 11.90 22.07
N ILE A 43 2.56 13.14 22.39
CA ILE A 43 2.50 14.25 21.43
C ILE A 43 3.49 15.34 21.88
N ASP A 44 4.33 15.81 20.96
CA ASP A 44 5.28 16.90 21.21
C ASP A 44 5.17 17.99 20.14
N THR A 45 4.83 19.22 20.59
CA THR A 45 4.70 20.41 19.74
C THR A 45 6.00 20.89 19.12
N ALA A 46 7.16 20.39 19.57
CA ALA A 46 8.46 20.66 18.95
C ALA A 46 8.67 19.88 17.65
N LEU A 47 7.88 18.81 17.42
CA LEU A 47 7.87 18.06 16.17
C LEU A 47 6.91 18.69 15.17
N GLY A 48 7.13 18.45 13.88
CA GLY A 48 6.26 18.97 12.84
C GLY A 48 6.55 18.38 11.46
N SER A 49 5.97 19.02 10.43
CA SER A 49 6.21 18.67 9.04
C SER A 49 7.67 18.95 8.65
N VAL A 50 8.26 18.01 7.90
CA VAL A 50 9.57 18.18 7.25
C VAL A 50 9.39 18.65 5.82
N CYS A 51 8.48 18.00 5.09
CA CYS A 51 8.03 18.36 3.76
C CYS A 51 6.61 17.80 3.53
N GLN A 52 6.05 17.97 2.33
CA GLN A 52 4.67 17.56 2.03
C GLN A 52 4.49 16.05 2.25
N GLY A 53 3.60 15.67 3.17
CA GLY A 53 3.35 14.27 3.53
C GLY A 53 4.41 13.63 4.42
N ALA A 54 5.44 14.36 4.86
CA ALA A 54 6.48 13.88 5.76
C ALA A 54 6.55 14.68 7.05
N PHE A 55 6.75 14.00 8.18
CA PHE A 55 6.84 14.64 9.49
C PHE A 55 7.80 13.91 10.42
N SER A 56 8.41 14.68 11.32
CA SER A 56 9.38 14.20 12.31
C SER A 56 8.67 13.45 13.44
N ILE A 57 9.27 12.35 13.88
CA ILE A 57 8.82 11.54 15.02
C ILE A 57 10.04 11.17 15.89
N VAL A 58 9.78 10.71 17.10
CA VAL A 58 10.83 10.11 17.96
C VAL A 58 10.41 8.70 18.33
N ILE A 59 11.32 7.74 18.23
CA ILE A 59 11.07 6.33 18.55
C ILE A 59 12.19 5.86 19.47
N ASP A 60 11.86 5.48 20.70
CA ASP A 60 12.85 5.12 21.75
C ASP A 60 14.01 6.14 21.82
N ASP A 61 13.67 7.43 21.91
CA ASP A 61 14.59 8.57 21.94
C ASP A 61 15.45 8.78 20.67
N VAL A 62 15.16 8.05 19.60
CA VAL A 62 15.83 8.23 18.29
C VAL A 62 14.96 9.05 17.34
N PRO A 63 15.43 10.23 16.88
CA PRO A 63 14.74 11.00 15.86
C PRO A 63 14.64 10.23 14.53
N ALA A 64 13.46 10.26 13.94
CA ALA A 64 13.17 9.68 12.64
C ALA A 64 12.17 10.56 11.86
N VAL A 65 12.02 10.26 10.57
CA VAL A 65 10.98 10.86 9.74
C VAL A 65 10.09 9.76 9.20
N TYR A 66 8.79 10.04 9.18
CA TYR A 66 7.80 9.22 8.50
C TYR A 66 7.29 9.99 7.28
N ASP A 67 7.45 9.41 6.10
CA ASP A 67 7.27 10.09 4.81
C ASP A 67 6.27 9.32 3.93
N TYR A 68 5.08 9.88 3.78
CA TYR A 68 4.01 9.35 2.93
C TYR A 68 4.08 9.85 1.50
N SER A 69 5.07 10.67 1.14
CA SER A 69 5.20 11.17 -0.22
C SER A 69 5.30 10.01 -1.19
N ASP A 70 4.41 10.00 -2.17
CA ASP A 70 4.35 8.94 -3.17
C ASP A 70 5.37 9.16 -4.30
N TYR A 71 6.10 10.29 -4.30
CA TYR A 71 7.06 10.62 -5.35
C TYR A 71 8.28 9.69 -5.38
N LEU A 72 8.78 9.41 -6.57
CA LEU A 72 10.03 8.68 -6.76
C LEU A 72 11.23 9.41 -6.10
N LEU A 73 11.34 10.73 -6.28
CA LEU A 73 12.47 11.49 -5.75
C LEU A 73 12.40 11.59 -4.23
N VAL A 74 13.48 11.20 -3.55
CA VAL A 74 13.64 11.39 -2.09
C VAL A 74 14.06 12.84 -1.85
N ASP A 75 13.40 13.51 -0.92
CA ASP A 75 13.78 14.87 -0.51
C ASP A 75 15.17 14.86 0.11
N GLY A 76 16.06 15.76 -0.31
CA GLY A 76 17.44 15.87 0.19
C GLY A 76 17.56 16.01 1.71
N ALA A 77 16.51 16.49 2.39
CA ALA A 77 16.42 16.55 3.84
C ALA A 77 16.64 15.19 4.52
N HIS A 78 16.44 14.08 3.81
CA HIS A 78 16.72 12.74 4.32
C HIS A 78 18.17 12.57 4.81
N GLN A 79 19.13 13.29 4.22
CA GLN A 79 20.56 13.17 4.60
C GLN A 79 20.85 13.68 6.01
N HIS A 80 19.97 14.52 6.57
CA HIS A 80 20.10 15.07 7.91
C HIS A 80 19.45 14.19 8.99
N HIS A 81 18.82 13.07 8.58
CA HIS A 81 18.09 12.19 9.48
C HIS A 81 18.69 10.81 9.50
N ARG A 82 18.88 10.28 10.71
CA ARG A 82 19.42 8.93 10.92
C ARG A 82 18.49 7.85 10.36
N HIS A 83 17.18 8.05 10.46
CA HIS A 83 16.18 7.12 9.95
C HIS A 83 15.07 7.89 9.23
N TRP A 84 14.75 7.46 8.02
CA TRP A 84 13.68 8.03 7.20
C TRP A 84 12.87 6.88 6.61
N PHE A 85 11.67 6.69 7.13
CA PHE A 85 10.75 5.64 6.70
C PHE A 85 9.84 6.20 5.62
N ARG A 86 9.83 5.57 4.45
CA ARG A 86 9.12 6.08 3.28
C ARG A 86 8.09 5.11 2.73
N PHE A 87 6.97 5.69 2.29
CA PHE A 87 5.97 5.05 1.46
C PHE A 87 6.53 4.81 0.03
N HIS A 88 6.30 3.61 -0.53
CA HIS A 88 6.76 3.24 -1.88
C HIS A 88 8.27 3.43 -2.14
N TYR A 89 9.10 2.65 -1.47
CA TYR A 89 10.53 2.66 -1.68
C TYR A 89 11.01 1.49 -2.56
N THR A 90 11.76 1.78 -3.61
CA THR A 90 12.12 0.81 -4.66
C THR A 90 13.64 0.62 -4.73
N ASP A 91 14.11 -0.47 -5.35
CA ASP A 91 15.55 -0.78 -5.41
C ASP A 91 16.37 0.27 -6.19
N GLY A 92 15.71 1.11 -7.01
CA GLY A 92 16.34 2.29 -7.63
C GLY A 92 16.80 3.36 -6.63
N TYR A 93 16.33 3.29 -5.37
CA TYR A 93 16.63 4.24 -4.29
C TYR A 93 17.46 3.61 -3.16
N ARG A 94 18.13 2.48 -3.42
CA ARG A 94 19.12 1.87 -2.52
C ARG A 94 20.48 2.56 -2.32
N PRO A 95 20.81 3.81 -2.75
CA PRO A 95 22.10 4.37 -2.36
C PRO A 95 22.15 4.88 -0.90
N HIS A 96 21.09 4.70 -0.10
CA HIS A 96 20.97 5.34 1.22
C HIS A 96 20.55 4.37 2.33
N ASP A 97 21.50 4.04 3.22
CA ASP A 97 21.30 3.11 4.34
C ASP A 97 20.27 3.59 5.37
N ASN A 98 20.03 4.90 5.45
CA ASN A 98 19.07 5.51 6.38
C ASN A 98 17.61 5.41 5.92
N LEU A 99 17.36 5.01 4.66
CA LEU A 99 16.01 4.89 4.10
C LEU A 99 15.42 3.51 4.41
N GLY A 100 14.32 3.48 5.17
CA GLY A 100 13.49 2.31 5.38
C GLY A 100 12.17 2.43 4.62
N SER A 101 11.49 1.31 4.40
CA SER A 101 10.21 1.29 3.69
C SER A 101 9.07 0.84 4.59
N PHE A 102 7.86 1.35 4.36
CA PHE A 102 6.65 0.88 5.00
C PHE A 102 5.53 0.66 3.95
N PRO A 103 4.63 -0.31 4.17
CA PRO A 103 3.52 -0.62 3.28
C PRO A 103 2.59 0.59 3.06
N PRO A 104 1.75 0.60 2.02
CA PRO A 104 0.54 1.42 2.03
C PRO A 104 -0.22 1.11 3.30
N ILE A 105 -0.20 2.00 4.27
CA ILE A 105 -0.98 1.80 5.49
C ILE A 105 -2.43 1.76 5.05
N SER A 106 -3.00 0.57 5.16
CA SER A 106 -4.18 0.22 4.38
C SER A 106 -5.46 0.26 5.17
N PHE A 107 -5.41 0.26 6.49
CA PHE A 107 -6.62 0.27 7.32
C PHE A 107 -6.51 1.41 8.33
N LEU A 108 -7.55 2.26 8.36
CA LEU A 108 -7.74 3.19 9.47
C LEU A 108 -8.28 2.46 10.70
N ASP A 109 -8.98 1.35 10.50
CA ASP A 109 -9.53 0.53 11.56
C ASP A 109 -9.00 -0.90 11.43
N TRP A 110 -8.02 -1.24 12.27
CA TRP A 110 -7.38 -2.54 12.28
C TRP A 110 -8.21 -3.62 12.96
N ASP A 111 -9.17 -3.23 13.80
CA ASP A 111 -10.13 -4.15 14.41
C ASP A 111 -11.15 -4.57 13.33
N ALA A 112 -11.66 -3.61 12.55
CA ALA A 112 -12.51 -3.91 11.39
C ALA A 112 -11.81 -4.84 10.39
N PHE A 113 -10.52 -4.61 10.10
CA PHE A 113 -9.74 -5.54 9.29
C PHE A 113 -9.67 -6.94 9.91
N SER A 114 -9.40 -7.03 11.20
CA SER A 114 -9.28 -8.31 11.91
C SER A 114 -10.59 -9.09 11.87
N ASP A 115 -11.72 -8.41 12.07
CA ASP A 115 -13.06 -8.98 11.96
C ASP A 115 -13.36 -9.47 10.54
N LEU A 116 -13.18 -8.59 9.55
CA LEU A 116 -13.43 -8.92 8.14
C LEU A 116 -12.59 -10.10 7.67
N ARG A 117 -11.34 -10.19 8.10
CA ARG A 117 -10.45 -11.29 7.74
C ARG A 117 -10.95 -12.66 8.24
N THR A 118 -11.78 -12.69 9.28
CA THR A 118 -12.43 -13.92 9.78
C THR A 118 -13.75 -14.23 9.08
N GLN A 119 -14.42 -13.20 8.55
CA GLN A 119 -15.75 -13.32 7.93
C GLN A 119 -15.68 -13.53 6.43
N LEU A 120 -14.73 -12.86 5.76
CA LEU A 120 -14.54 -12.93 4.32
C LEU A 120 -13.53 -14.02 3.96
N GLN A 121 -13.97 -14.91 3.08
CA GLN A 121 -13.13 -15.93 2.48
C GLN A 121 -13.22 -15.80 0.97
N TYR A 122 -12.09 -15.45 0.35
CA TYR A 122 -12.02 -15.36 -1.10
C TYR A 122 -12.18 -16.74 -1.74
N ASP A 123 -13.11 -16.87 -2.70
CA ASP A 123 -13.44 -18.15 -3.31
C ASP A 123 -13.50 -18.16 -4.84
N ALA A 124 -13.30 -17.02 -5.51
CA ALA A 124 -13.35 -16.93 -6.97
C ALA A 124 -14.61 -17.59 -7.56
N SER A 125 -15.75 -17.50 -6.89
CA SER A 125 -16.99 -18.21 -7.27
C SER A 125 -17.78 -17.49 -8.35
N GLU A 126 -17.69 -16.16 -8.42
CA GLU A 126 -18.39 -15.36 -9.41
C GLU A 126 -17.55 -15.13 -10.67
N GLU A 127 -18.21 -14.62 -11.71
CA GLU A 127 -17.56 -14.12 -12.94
C GLU A 127 -17.14 -12.65 -12.84
N THR A 128 -17.46 -12.00 -11.72
CA THR A 128 -17.27 -10.56 -11.52
C THR A 128 -15.79 -10.18 -11.59
N ILE A 129 -15.45 -9.24 -12.46
CA ILE A 129 -14.13 -8.62 -12.57
C ILE A 129 -14.21 -7.27 -11.87
N LEU A 130 -13.50 -7.13 -10.75
CA LEU A 130 -13.57 -5.92 -9.93
C LEU A 130 -12.58 -4.86 -10.41
N HIS A 131 -13.08 -3.72 -10.92
CA HIS A 131 -12.29 -2.57 -11.36
C HIS A 131 -12.97 -1.24 -10.96
N SER A 132 -13.13 -1.00 -9.66
CA SER A 132 -13.78 0.19 -9.10
C SER A 132 -12.85 1.40 -8.87
N GLN A 133 -11.74 1.50 -9.60
CA GLN A 133 -10.80 2.60 -9.44
C GLN A 133 -11.34 3.87 -10.11
N SER A 134 -11.72 4.88 -9.32
CA SER A 134 -12.19 6.17 -9.86
C SER A 134 -11.07 6.94 -10.56
N PHE A 135 -11.39 7.60 -11.68
CA PHE A 135 -10.44 8.47 -12.40
C PHE A 135 -11.08 9.69 -13.04
N ASP A 136 -12.40 9.87 -12.94
CA ASP A 136 -13.10 10.99 -13.60
C ASP A 136 -12.62 12.35 -13.09
N PHE A 137 -12.19 12.43 -11.83
CA PHE A 137 -11.58 13.63 -11.24
C PHE A 137 -10.25 14.03 -11.91
N LEU A 138 -9.61 13.13 -12.66
CA LEU A 138 -8.37 13.38 -13.39
C LEU A 138 -8.62 13.87 -14.83
N ALA A 139 -9.86 13.79 -15.33
CA ALA A 139 -10.18 14.08 -16.73
C ALA A 139 -9.81 15.51 -17.15
N THR A 140 -9.84 16.46 -16.21
CA THR A 140 -9.53 17.88 -16.43
C THR A 140 -8.12 18.27 -15.97
N SER A 141 -7.31 17.31 -15.48
CA SER A 141 -5.97 17.64 -14.97
C SER A 141 -5.02 18.07 -16.08
N THR A 142 -4.24 19.11 -15.78
CA THR A 142 -3.22 19.65 -16.67
C THR A 142 -1.84 19.05 -16.44
N THR A 143 -1.67 18.21 -15.40
CA THR A 143 -0.38 17.54 -15.16
C THR A 143 -0.22 16.34 -16.09
N THR A 144 0.99 16.15 -16.62
CA THR A 144 1.29 14.99 -17.49
C THR A 144 1.04 13.66 -16.76
N ARG A 145 1.34 13.62 -15.47
CA ARG A 145 1.16 12.45 -14.60
C ARG A 145 -0.30 12.04 -14.46
N ASP A 146 -1.18 13.00 -14.19
CA ASP A 146 -2.60 12.70 -13.98
C ASP A 146 -3.29 12.34 -15.30
N ARG A 147 -2.88 12.96 -16.42
CA ARG A 147 -3.32 12.55 -17.75
C ARG A 147 -2.90 11.12 -18.07
N ASP A 148 -1.65 10.75 -17.75
CA ASP A 148 -1.17 9.38 -17.93
C ASP A 148 -1.99 8.37 -17.12
N LEU A 149 -2.24 8.65 -15.83
CA LEU A 149 -3.07 7.81 -14.97
C LEU A 149 -4.51 7.70 -15.48
N TYR A 150 -5.11 8.82 -15.90
CA TYR A 150 -6.43 8.84 -16.52
C TYR A 150 -6.49 7.94 -17.76
N GLN A 151 -5.52 8.06 -18.67
CA GLN A 151 -5.50 7.24 -19.89
C GLN A 151 -5.34 5.75 -19.58
N ARG A 152 -4.46 5.37 -18.63
CA ARG A 152 -4.29 3.96 -18.24
C ARG A 152 -5.55 3.37 -17.63
N ARG A 153 -6.18 4.06 -16.67
CA ARG A 153 -7.43 3.58 -16.05
C ARG A 153 -8.58 3.52 -17.05
N LYS A 154 -8.70 4.53 -17.94
CA LYS A 154 -9.68 4.53 -19.02
C LYS A 154 -9.45 3.37 -20.00
N GLN A 155 -8.22 3.14 -20.46
CA GLN A 155 -7.87 2.04 -21.37
C GLN A 155 -8.28 0.69 -20.77
N VAL A 156 -7.92 0.44 -19.52
CA VAL A 156 -8.26 -0.82 -18.82
C VAL A 156 -9.76 -0.97 -18.66
N ARG A 157 -10.46 0.05 -18.16
CA ARG A 157 -11.92 0.02 -18.00
C ARG A 157 -12.61 -0.27 -19.34
N ASP A 158 -12.27 0.47 -20.37
CA ASP A 158 -12.92 0.35 -21.68
C ASP A 158 -12.62 -1.02 -22.31
N CYS A 159 -11.39 -1.53 -22.18
CA CYS A 159 -11.03 -2.88 -22.62
C CYS A 159 -11.85 -3.96 -21.90
N LEU A 160 -11.94 -3.89 -20.57
CA LEU A 160 -12.72 -4.86 -19.80
C LEU A 160 -14.20 -4.81 -20.17
N LEU A 161 -14.79 -3.61 -20.28
CA LEU A 161 -16.20 -3.45 -20.61
C LEU A 161 -16.54 -3.97 -22.02
N VAL A 162 -15.64 -3.75 -23.00
CA VAL A 162 -15.81 -4.26 -24.37
C VAL A 162 -15.80 -5.79 -24.39
N GLU A 163 -14.87 -6.42 -23.68
CA GLU A 163 -14.65 -7.87 -23.75
C GLU A 163 -15.57 -8.67 -22.82
N PHE A 164 -15.88 -8.14 -21.63
CA PHE A 164 -16.57 -8.86 -20.57
C PHE A 164 -17.93 -8.26 -20.16
N GLY A 165 -18.28 -7.07 -20.68
CA GLY A 165 -19.59 -6.45 -20.52
C GLY A 165 -20.04 -6.38 -19.06
N ALA A 166 -21.21 -6.96 -18.77
CA ALA A 166 -21.85 -6.92 -17.46
C ALA A 166 -21.07 -7.66 -16.35
N ALA A 167 -20.05 -8.45 -16.68
CA ALA A 167 -19.20 -9.08 -15.67
C ALA A 167 -18.24 -8.07 -15.00
N VAL A 168 -18.07 -6.86 -15.54
CA VAL A 168 -17.14 -5.87 -15.01
C VAL A 168 -17.84 -4.94 -14.02
N GLN A 169 -17.35 -4.89 -12.79
CA GLN A 169 -17.82 -3.98 -11.75
C GLN A 169 -16.94 -2.72 -11.73
N THR A 170 -17.50 -1.59 -12.16
CA THR A 170 -16.79 -0.29 -12.24
C THR A 170 -17.36 0.79 -11.33
N ASP A 171 -18.49 0.53 -10.68
CA ASP A 171 -19.16 1.49 -9.82
C ASP A 171 -18.31 1.81 -8.60
N ARG A 172 -18.51 3.02 -8.08
CA ARG A 172 -17.91 3.45 -6.84
C ARG A 172 -18.65 2.81 -5.67
N LEU A 173 -18.03 1.78 -5.11
CA LEU A 173 -18.53 1.08 -3.92
C LEU A 173 -18.11 1.82 -2.64
N SER A 174 -18.91 1.70 -1.58
CA SER A 174 -18.41 2.00 -0.24
C SER A 174 -17.27 1.05 0.11
N GLN A 175 -16.48 1.40 1.13
CA GLN A 175 -15.33 0.58 1.50
C GLN A 175 -15.71 -0.86 1.87
N ARG A 176 -16.82 -1.05 2.59
CA ARG A 176 -17.31 -2.39 2.97
C ARG A 176 -17.81 -3.17 1.77
N GLU A 177 -18.62 -2.56 0.91
CA GLU A 177 -19.12 -3.19 -0.32
C GLU A 177 -17.96 -3.58 -1.25
N PHE A 178 -16.90 -2.75 -1.31
CA PHE A 178 -15.71 -3.06 -2.10
C PHE A 178 -15.00 -4.32 -1.60
N TRP A 179 -14.87 -4.49 -0.29
CA TRP A 179 -14.29 -5.69 0.31
C TRP A 179 -15.16 -6.93 0.11
N GLU A 180 -16.47 -6.80 0.29
CA GLU A 180 -17.44 -7.87 0.08
C GLU A 180 -17.47 -8.32 -1.39
N ALA A 181 -17.50 -7.37 -2.34
CA ALA A 181 -17.41 -7.66 -3.77
C ALA A 181 -16.10 -8.37 -4.13
N GLY A 182 -14.99 -8.00 -3.49
CA GLY A 182 -13.71 -8.67 -3.67
C GLY A 182 -13.74 -10.15 -3.28
N ALA A 183 -14.48 -10.52 -2.23
CA ALA A 183 -14.45 -11.88 -1.68
C ALA A 183 -15.01 -12.95 -2.65
N SER A 184 -16.07 -12.66 -3.40
CA SER A 184 -16.63 -13.62 -4.36
C SER A 184 -16.16 -13.40 -5.80
N SER A 185 -15.59 -12.22 -6.11
CA SER A 185 -15.14 -11.85 -7.46
C SER A 185 -14.21 -12.90 -8.09
N LEU A 186 -14.22 -12.99 -9.42
CA LEU A 186 -13.23 -13.77 -10.15
C LEU A 186 -11.82 -13.26 -9.85
N VAL A 187 -11.63 -11.95 -9.98
CA VAL A 187 -10.35 -11.26 -9.83
C VAL A 187 -10.56 -9.76 -9.69
N SER A 188 -9.64 -9.09 -9.01
CA SER A 188 -9.57 -7.63 -8.97
C SER A 188 -8.46 -7.11 -9.90
N VAL A 189 -8.78 -6.14 -10.76
CA VAL A 189 -7.83 -5.56 -11.72
C VAL A 189 -7.33 -4.21 -11.21
N HIS A 190 -6.03 -4.17 -10.90
CA HIS A 190 -5.32 -3.01 -10.41
C HIS A 190 -4.60 -2.26 -11.53
N VAL A 191 -4.90 -0.98 -11.62
CA VAL A 191 -4.12 0.00 -12.39
C VAL A 191 -3.33 0.86 -11.42
N PRO A 192 -1.98 0.74 -11.39
CA PRO A 192 -1.12 1.52 -10.52
C PRO A 192 -1.44 3.02 -10.59
N GLY A 193 -1.41 3.72 -9.45
CA GLY A 193 -1.69 5.15 -9.35
C GLY A 193 -0.68 6.04 -10.09
N SER A 194 -0.25 7.12 -9.42
CA SER A 194 0.66 8.12 -10.01
C SER A 194 1.99 7.53 -10.51
N TRP A 195 2.37 6.34 -10.04
CA TRP A 195 3.53 5.58 -10.49
C TRP A 195 3.13 4.23 -11.05
N ARG A 196 3.86 3.75 -12.06
CA ARG A 196 3.51 2.55 -12.83
C ARG A 196 3.73 1.23 -12.08
N HIS A 197 4.38 1.27 -10.92
CA HIS A 197 4.72 0.09 -10.11
C HIS A 197 4.31 0.24 -8.63
N SER A 198 3.48 1.24 -8.31
CA SER A 198 2.90 1.43 -6.98
C SER A 198 1.63 0.62 -6.82
N LEU A 199 1.45 -0.03 -5.67
CA LEU A 199 0.18 -0.64 -5.28
C LEU A 199 -0.71 0.37 -4.56
N ASP A 200 -1.91 0.59 -5.07
CA ASP A 200 -2.89 1.47 -4.45
C ASP A 200 -3.40 0.90 -3.12
N ARG A 201 -3.80 1.80 -2.19
CA ARG A 201 -4.31 1.44 -0.86
C ARG A 201 -5.43 0.40 -0.90
N GLY A 202 -6.45 0.63 -1.73
CA GLY A 202 -7.59 -0.29 -1.85
C GLY A 202 -7.16 -1.68 -2.33
N GLN A 203 -6.18 -1.73 -3.24
CA GLN A 203 -5.67 -3.02 -3.72
C GLN A 203 -4.85 -3.75 -2.66
N HIS A 204 -4.05 -3.02 -1.88
CA HIS A 204 -3.33 -3.60 -0.76
C HIS A 204 -4.26 -4.16 0.33
N GLN A 205 -5.42 -3.51 0.56
CA GLN A 205 -6.49 -4.07 1.41
C GLN A 205 -7.02 -5.40 0.85
N LEU A 206 -7.32 -5.47 -0.46
CA LEU A 206 -7.80 -6.70 -1.11
C LEU A 206 -6.77 -7.83 -1.04
N LEU A 207 -5.47 -7.55 -1.24
CA LEU A 207 -4.41 -8.54 -1.00
C LEU A 207 -4.43 -9.03 0.45
N GLY A 208 -4.59 -8.12 1.43
CA GLY A 208 -4.69 -8.47 2.85
C GLY A 208 -5.90 -9.32 3.21
N LEU A 209 -7.01 -9.15 2.49
CA LEU A 209 -8.21 -9.99 2.62
C LEU A 209 -8.09 -11.32 1.84
N GLY A 210 -7.08 -11.43 0.99
CA GLY A 210 -6.76 -12.65 0.24
C GLY A 210 -7.44 -12.75 -1.11
N VAL A 211 -7.85 -11.63 -1.68
CA VAL A 211 -8.46 -11.55 -3.02
C VAL A 211 -7.38 -11.66 -4.08
N CYS A 212 -7.62 -12.48 -5.11
CA CYS A 212 -6.73 -12.56 -6.27
C CYS A 212 -6.72 -11.22 -7.01
N THR A 213 -5.53 -10.67 -7.19
CA THR A 213 -5.31 -9.38 -7.82
C THR A 213 -4.49 -9.55 -9.08
N MET A 214 -4.88 -8.86 -10.14
CA MET A 214 -4.09 -8.66 -11.35
C MET A 214 -3.46 -7.27 -11.33
N SER A 215 -2.18 -7.17 -11.65
CA SER A 215 -1.46 -5.89 -11.67
C SER A 215 -0.25 -5.94 -12.59
N PRO A 216 0.20 -4.80 -13.16
CA PRO A 216 1.56 -4.68 -13.67
C PRO A 216 2.60 -4.99 -12.59
N GLU A 217 3.88 -4.99 -12.93
CA GLU A 217 4.93 -5.27 -11.96
C GLU A 217 4.78 -4.37 -10.72
N ILE A 218 4.61 -4.97 -9.53
CA ILE A 218 4.57 -4.23 -8.26
C ILE A 218 5.96 -4.29 -7.64
N TRP A 219 6.52 -3.12 -7.37
CA TRP A 219 7.86 -2.99 -6.80
C TRP A 219 7.86 -3.18 -5.28
N THR A 220 9.05 -3.08 -4.67
CA THR A 220 9.26 -3.23 -3.22
C THR A 220 8.40 -2.23 -2.47
N MET A 221 7.63 -2.72 -1.50
CA MET A 221 6.60 -1.91 -0.86
C MET A 221 6.43 -2.17 0.63
N THR A 222 6.86 -3.33 1.14
CA THR A 222 6.51 -3.75 2.50
C THR A 222 7.77 -4.15 3.27
N LEU A 223 8.40 -3.21 3.99
CA LEU A 223 9.50 -3.53 4.92
C LEU A 223 10.71 -4.18 4.22
N ASP A 224 11.07 -3.64 3.06
CA ASP A 224 12.12 -4.11 2.15
C ASP A 224 11.85 -5.49 1.52
N ARG A 225 10.57 -5.90 1.53
CA ARG A 225 10.07 -7.07 0.83
C ARG A 225 9.29 -6.68 -0.40
N ARG A 226 9.34 -7.58 -1.38
CA ARG A 226 8.67 -7.44 -2.67
C ARG A 226 7.66 -8.57 -2.82
N ILE A 227 6.48 -8.24 -3.33
CA ILE A 227 5.51 -9.26 -3.72
C ILE A 227 5.91 -9.90 -5.06
N GLU A 228 5.64 -11.20 -5.22
CA GLU A 228 6.15 -11.99 -6.33
C GLU A 228 5.02 -12.32 -7.34
N PRO A 229 5.25 -12.14 -8.65
CA PRO A 229 4.31 -12.57 -9.69
C PRO A 229 3.96 -14.05 -9.59
N TYR A 230 2.70 -14.40 -9.85
CA TYR A 230 2.10 -15.75 -9.72
C TYR A 230 2.20 -16.40 -8.33
N ARG A 231 2.82 -15.73 -7.37
CA ARG A 231 2.82 -16.14 -5.96
C ARG A 231 1.83 -15.31 -5.15
N HIS A 232 1.86 -13.99 -5.28
CA HIS A 232 1.01 -13.05 -4.52
C HIS A 232 0.02 -12.29 -5.39
N TYR A 233 0.22 -12.24 -6.71
CA TYR A 233 -0.69 -11.61 -7.66
C TYR A 233 -0.51 -12.20 -9.06
N VAL A 234 -1.47 -11.99 -9.95
CA VAL A 234 -1.36 -12.37 -11.37
C VAL A 234 -0.75 -11.20 -12.13
N PRO A 235 0.44 -11.35 -12.75
CA PRO A 235 1.06 -10.27 -13.50
C PRO A 235 0.31 -9.99 -14.80
N ILE A 236 0.24 -8.72 -15.17
CA ILE A 236 -0.10 -8.23 -16.51
C ILE A 236 1.05 -7.35 -17.01
N ARG A 237 1.12 -7.12 -18.31
CA ARG A 237 2.12 -6.22 -18.92
C ARG A 237 1.81 -4.76 -18.59
N ASP A 238 2.86 -3.93 -18.57
CA ASP A 238 2.74 -2.48 -18.27
C ASP A 238 1.89 -1.70 -19.30
N ASP A 239 1.72 -2.26 -20.50
CA ASP A 239 0.87 -1.73 -21.56
C ASP A 239 -0.55 -2.33 -21.58
N PHE A 240 -0.84 -3.25 -20.66
CA PHE A 240 -2.10 -4.00 -20.53
C PHE A 240 -2.45 -4.87 -21.74
N SER A 241 -1.50 -5.16 -22.63
CA SER A 241 -1.74 -5.90 -23.88
C SER A 241 -2.16 -7.36 -23.67
N ASP A 242 -1.90 -7.94 -22.49
CA ASP A 242 -2.28 -9.30 -22.11
C ASP A 242 -3.46 -9.35 -21.11
N LEU A 243 -4.09 -8.21 -20.82
CA LEU A 243 -5.16 -8.09 -19.82
C LEU A 243 -6.29 -9.12 -20.04
N VAL A 244 -6.82 -9.19 -21.26
CA VAL A 244 -7.91 -10.09 -21.62
C VAL A 244 -7.52 -11.55 -21.40
N THR A 245 -6.33 -11.94 -21.88
CA THR A 245 -5.82 -13.30 -21.75
C THR A 245 -5.56 -13.70 -20.29
N GLN A 246 -5.17 -12.76 -19.44
CA GLN A 246 -4.93 -13.02 -18.02
C GLN A 246 -6.25 -13.12 -17.23
N VAL A 247 -7.30 -12.39 -17.62
CA VAL A 247 -8.65 -12.59 -17.08
C VAL A 247 -9.18 -13.97 -17.47
N GLU A 248 -9.03 -14.37 -18.73
CA GLU A 248 -9.41 -15.72 -19.18
C GLU A 248 -8.59 -16.82 -18.49
N TRP A 249 -7.31 -16.57 -18.24
CA TRP A 249 -6.49 -17.47 -17.41
C TRP A 249 -7.10 -17.61 -16.01
N CYS A 250 -7.51 -16.52 -15.37
CA CYS A 250 -8.15 -16.56 -14.05
C CYS A 250 -9.47 -17.37 -14.07
N ARG A 251 -10.28 -17.25 -15.13
CA ARG A 251 -11.51 -18.05 -15.32
C ARG A 251 -11.22 -19.54 -15.35
N ALA A 252 -10.20 -19.94 -16.09
CA ALA A 252 -9.79 -21.33 -16.24
C ALA A 252 -9.04 -21.89 -15.01
N HIS A 253 -8.47 -21.03 -14.17
CA HIS A 253 -7.56 -21.39 -13.06
C HIS A 253 -8.02 -20.83 -11.71
N ARG A 254 -9.32 -20.97 -11.40
CA ARG A 254 -9.91 -20.45 -10.15
C ARG A 254 -9.25 -21.02 -8.89
N ALA A 255 -8.80 -22.27 -8.92
CA ALA A 255 -8.09 -22.89 -7.79
C ALA A 255 -6.75 -22.19 -7.52
N GLU A 256 -6.01 -21.87 -8.59
CA GLU A 256 -4.78 -21.11 -8.55
C GLU A 256 -5.02 -19.67 -8.08
N CYS A 257 -6.10 -19.01 -8.53
CA CYS A 257 -6.50 -17.68 -8.03
C CYS A 257 -6.69 -17.68 -6.51
N ARG A 258 -7.41 -18.68 -5.97
CA ARG A 258 -7.58 -18.85 -4.50
C ARG A 258 -6.24 -19.04 -3.80
N GLN A 259 -5.34 -19.80 -4.41
CA GLN A 259 -4.01 -20.07 -3.87
C GLN A 259 -3.11 -18.81 -3.86
N ILE A 260 -3.18 -18.01 -4.92
CA ILE A 260 -2.47 -16.73 -5.04
C ILE A 260 -3.00 -15.75 -3.99
N GLY A 261 -4.33 -15.59 -3.91
CA GLY A 261 -4.98 -14.74 -2.93
C GLY A 261 -4.61 -15.11 -1.49
N ARG A 262 -4.61 -16.42 -1.16
CA ARG A 262 -4.18 -16.89 0.17
C ARG A 262 -2.73 -16.50 0.50
N ARG A 263 -1.80 -16.70 -0.43
CA ARG A 263 -0.38 -16.32 -0.25
C ARG A 263 -0.21 -14.80 -0.14
N ALA A 264 -1.01 -14.03 -0.87
CA ALA A 264 -1.02 -12.57 -0.75
C ALA A 264 -1.44 -12.12 0.65
N ARG A 265 -2.47 -12.74 1.22
CA ARG A 265 -2.91 -12.51 2.60
C ARG A 265 -1.85 -12.90 3.62
N GLU A 266 -1.18 -14.04 3.42
CA GLU A 266 -0.05 -14.46 4.28
C GLU A 266 1.07 -13.41 4.26
N PHE A 267 1.47 -12.96 3.06
CA PHE A 267 2.46 -11.90 2.88
C PHE A 267 2.05 -10.59 3.56
N PHE A 268 0.79 -10.18 3.42
CA PHE A 268 0.25 -8.99 4.08
C PHE A 268 0.32 -9.13 5.61
N VAL A 269 -0.07 -10.28 6.16
CA VAL A 269 0.00 -10.50 7.61
C VAL A 269 1.44 -10.39 8.12
N GLU A 270 2.40 -10.94 7.37
CA GLU A 270 3.82 -10.95 7.72
C GLU A 270 4.49 -9.57 7.61
N HIS A 271 4.01 -8.70 6.70
CA HIS A 271 4.75 -7.49 6.33
C HIS A 271 3.95 -6.18 6.37
N SER A 272 2.64 -6.24 6.62
CA SER A 272 1.77 -5.07 6.49
C SER A 272 0.90 -4.79 7.69
N THR A 273 0.92 -5.62 8.72
CA THR A 273 0.16 -5.41 9.96
C THR A 273 0.88 -4.43 10.90
N PRO A 274 0.16 -3.79 11.85
CA PRO A 274 0.73 -2.95 12.90
C PRO A 274 1.99 -3.57 13.55
N ILE A 275 1.87 -4.82 13.98
CA ILE A 275 2.96 -5.53 14.64
C ILE A 275 4.15 -5.76 13.70
N ALA A 276 3.90 -6.07 12.43
CA ALA A 276 4.97 -6.26 11.44
C ALA A 276 5.72 -4.96 11.15
N ILE A 277 4.98 -3.86 10.90
CA ILE A 277 5.50 -2.52 10.63
C ILE A 277 6.38 -2.07 11.79
N TRP A 278 5.84 -2.04 13.00
CA TRP A 278 6.56 -1.53 14.16
C TRP A 278 7.70 -2.45 14.62
N SER A 279 7.60 -3.76 14.35
CA SER A 279 8.73 -4.66 14.56
C SER A 279 9.89 -4.40 13.61
N TYR A 280 9.60 -4.09 12.35
CA TYR A 280 10.62 -3.68 11.39
C TYR A 280 11.26 -2.34 11.77
N VAL A 281 10.44 -1.36 12.11
CA VAL A 281 10.88 -0.02 12.53
C VAL A 281 11.82 -0.11 13.75
N ALA A 282 11.43 -0.86 14.79
CA ALA A 282 12.28 -1.07 15.97
C ALA A 282 13.61 -1.76 15.64
N ARG A 283 13.59 -2.80 14.79
CA ARG A 283 14.83 -3.46 14.35
C ARG A 283 15.75 -2.51 13.58
N ARG A 284 15.19 -1.68 12.69
CA ARG A 284 15.94 -0.70 11.90
C ARG A 284 16.59 0.36 12.79
N ILE A 285 15.86 0.88 13.76
CA ILE A 285 16.38 1.88 14.71
C ILE A 285 17.51 1.32 15.58
N ASN A 286 17.33 0.10 16.06
CA ASN A 286 18.32 -0.59 16.89
C ASN A 286 19.48 -1.17 16.10
N SER A 287 19.37 -1.28 14.77
CA SER A 287 20.48 -1.74 13.94
C SER A 287 21.58 -0.68 13.92
N LYS A 288 22.84 -1.13 14.05
CA LYS A 288 23.98 -0.28 13.70
C LYS A 288 23.85 0.02 12.21
N MET A 289 23.63 1.29 11.85
CA MET A 289 23.78 1.69 10.46
C MET A 289 25.21 1.34 10.05
N ARG A 290 25.40 0.86 8.82
CA ARG A 290 26.75 0.59 8.32
C ARG A 290 27.50 1.91 8.39
N ASP A 291 28.53 1.96 9.23
CA ASP A 291 29.48 3.07 9.19
C ASP A 291 30.04 3.08 7.77
N LYS A 292 29.80 4.17 7.03
CA LYS A 292 30.46 4.37 5.74
C LYS A 292 31.95 4.45 6.03
N ILE A 293 32.67 3.37 5.72
CA ILE A 293 34.11 3.41 5.52
C ILE A 293 34.32 4.30 4.29
N ASN A 294 34.87 5.49 4.54
CA ASN A 294 35.48 6.48 3.64
C ASN A 294 35.31 6.28 2.12
#